data_AF-A0A921F949-F1
#
_entry.id   AF-A0A921F949-F1
#
_cell.length_a   1.000
_cell.length_b   1.000
_cell.length_c   1.000
_cell.angle_alpha   90.00
_cell.angle_beta   90.00
_cell.angle_gamma   90.00
#
_symmetry.space_group_name_H-M   'P 1'
#
loop_
_entity.id
_entity.type
_entity.pdbx_description
1 polymer ?
#
loop_
_entity_poly.entity_id
_entity_poly.type
_entity_poly.pdbx_seq_one_letter_code
_entity_poly.pdbx_strand_id
1 'polypeptide(L)'
;MKVKSTSSKIKGILLVVATMLLIIAGCSKKTEKTTYQQVKNGVDSRVTYYYQDDKVVKQTTANKITYTSLRANDKNEAKDKIKDEVQKYNDTKGVTDKIAYHDSYLKENVTVDLEKASVNDFLKLTGDSKSADSSSKKKYISLEKSEKLVKKQGFKKVEDGKYKEIPKAELQVKKPLTMKQYNEINVEKDDQGGTTIAELKDKYGKPDSSSTSTYTWYTNYTHSGYLRVTTNDKDKVQNKFLLQPTVENDKFSPEKYNDINDEISEDELIEKLGTPYQVETSSTSGIIYYITKDTTGQRIQDEYAFQVENGKITGKKSTAE
;
A
#
# COMPACT_ATOMS: atom_id res chain seq x y z
N MET A 1 11.27 -19.15 -11.69
CA MET A 1 10.10 -19.14 -10.79
C MET A 1 8.90 -18.55 -11.53
N LYS A 2 7.79 -19.28 -11.66
CA LYS A 2 6.54 -18.72 -12.22
C LYS A 2 5.99 -17.67 -11.26
N VAL A 3 5.96 -16.41 -11.69
CA VAL A 3 5.24 -15.33 -10.99
C VAL A 3 3.77 -15.74 -10.93
N LYS A 4 3.29 -16.18 -9.76
CA LYS A 4 1.86 -16.40 -9.54
C LYS A 4 1.18 -15.05 -9.70
N SER A 5 0.41 -14.88 -10.79
CA SER A 5 -0.36 -13.67 -11.08
C SER A 5 -1.13 -13.22 -9.85
N THR A 6 -0.79 -12.04 -9.35
CA THR A 6 -1.43 -11.33 -8.25
C THR A 6 -2.89 -10.94 -8.55
N SER A 7 -3.37 -11.15 -9.79
CA SER A 7 -4.68 -10.69 -10.27
C SER A 7 -5.87 -11.25 -9.48
N SER A 8 -5.76 -12.46 -8.92
CA SER A 8 -6.88 -13.08 -8.18
C SER A 8 -7.20 -12.34 -6.87
N LYS A 9 -6.21 -11.75 -6.19
CA LYS A 9 -6.44 -10.99 -4.94
C LYS A 9 -7.03 -9.60 -5.19
N ILE A 10 -6.76 -9.00 -6.35
CA ILE A 10 -7.20 -7.65 -6.70
C ILE A 10 -8.66 -7.64 -7.18
N LYS A 11 -9.11 -8.72 -7.84
CA LYS A 11 -10.52 -8.91 -8.24
C LYS A 11 -11.51 -8.82 -7.08
N GLY A 12 -11.09 -9.19 -5.86
CA GLY A 12 -11.91 -9.07 -4.65
C GLY A 12 -11.90 -7.68 -4.02
N ILE A 13 -11.03 -6.77 -4.47
CA ILE A 13 -10.85 -5.42 -3.90
C ILE A 13 -11.76 -4.41 -4.60
N LEU A 14 -11.85 -4.43 -5.93
CA LEU A 14 -12.84 -3.66 -6.70
C LEU A 14 -14.18 -4.43 -6.68
N LEU A 15 -14.85 -4.45 -5.53
CA LEU A 15 -16.01 -5.33 -5.29
C LEU A 15 -17.30 -4.78 -5.91
N VAL A 16 -17.89 -5.54 -6.83
CA VAL A 16 -19.24 -5.32 -7.34
C VAL A 16 -20.09 -6.54 -6.94
N VAL A 17 -21.21 -6.31 -6.23
CA VAL A 17 -22.04 -7.39 -5.67
C VAL A 17 -23.44 -7.36 -6.27
N ALA A 18 -23.85 -8.43 -6.93
CA ALA A 18 -25.20 -8.55 -7.45
C ALA A 18 -25.60 -10.01 -7.72
N THR A 19 -26.91 -10.26 -7.76
CA THR A 19 -27.47 -11.58 -8.08
C THR A 19 -28.68 -11.47 -9.01
N MET A 20 -28.76 -12.41 -9.94
CA MET A 20 -29.76 -12.42 -11.00
C MET A 20 -31.04 -13.19 -10.60
N LEU A 21 -32.19 -12.73 -11.08
CA LEU A 21 -33.49 -13.40 -10.95
C LEU A 21 -34.26 -13.42 -12.29
N LEU A 22 -35.14 -14.40 -12.43
CA LEU A 22 -36.00 -14.65 -13.58
C LEU A 22 -37.46 -14.42 -13.19
N ILE A 23 -38.02 -13.23 -13.45
CA ILE A 23 -39.46 -12.97 -13.25
C ILE A 23 -39.95 -11.96 -14.30
N ILE A 24 -41.20 -12.12 -14.73
CA ILE A 24 -41.92 -11.20 -15.62
C ILE A 24 -42.98 -10.48 -14.77
N ALA A 25 -42.81 -9.18 -14.53
CA ALA A 25 -43.90 -8.28 -14.17
C ALA A 25 -43.43 -6.82 -14.27
N GLY A 26 -44.24 -5.99 -14.91
CA GLY A 26 -44.01 -4.55 -15.05
C GLY A 26 -45.11 -3.76 -14.35
N CYS A 27 -44.71 -2.73 -13.62
CA CYS A 27 -45.44 -1.50 -13.36
C CYS A 27 -44.41 -0.41 -13.02
N SER A 28 -44.51 0.76 -13.64
CA SER A 28 -43.59 1.88 -13.42
C SER A 28 -43.79 2.48 -12.04
N LYS A 29 -42.81 2.29 -11.14
CA LYS A 29 -42.84 2.78 -9.76
C LYS A 29 -41.65 3.69 -9.45
N LYS A 30 -41.79 4.47 -8.38
CA LYS A 30 -40.77 5.39 -7.85
C LYS A 30 -39.46 4.65 -7.56
N THR A 31 -38.33 5.23 -7.94
CA THR A 31 -37.01 4.67 -7.63
C THR A 31 -36.63 4.98 -6.19
N GLU A 32 -36.34 3.94 -5.42
CA GLU A 32 -35.83 3.99 -4.05
C GLU A 32 -34.33 3.65 -4.01
N LYS A 33 -33.69 3.87 -2.85
CA LYS A 33 -32.30 3.46 -2.64
C LYS A 33 -32.06 2.86 -1.26
N THR A 34 -31.17 1.88 -1.19
CA THR A 34 -30.65 1.32 0.07
C THR A 34 -29.13 1.19 -0.03
N THR A 35 -28.44 1.38 1.09
CA THR A 35 -26.97 1.37 1.15
C THR A 35 -26.48 0.38 2.20
N TYR A 36 -25.43 -0.35 1.84
CA TYR A 36 -24.75 -1.32 2.70
C TYR A 36 -23.27 -0.97 2.78
N GLN A 37 -22.68 -1.10 3.96
CA GLN A 37 -21.27 -0.84 4.21
C GLN A 37 -20.58 -2.06 4.81
N GLN A 38 -19.34 -2.30 4.37
CA GLN A 38 -18.38 -3.18 5.03
C GLN A 38 -17.05 -2.44 5.17
N VAL A 39 -16.50 -2.45 6.39
CA VAL A 39 -15.11 -2.04 6.65
C VAL A 39 -14.34 -3.28 7.07
N LYS A 40 -13.36 -3.70 6.26
CA LYS A 40 -12.57 -4.91 6.50
C LYS A 40 -11.23 -4.83 5.77
N ASN A 41 -10.15 -5.23 6.44
CA ASN A 41 -8.82 -5.39 5.86
C ASN A 41 -8.31 -4.14 5.09
N GLY A 42 -8.49 -2.94 5.65
CA GLY A 42 -8.06 -1.70 5.00
C GLY A 42 -8.93 -1.26 3.82
N VAL A 43 -10.14 -1.81 3.68
CA VAL A 43 -11.12 -1.42 2.66
C VAL A 43 -12.43 -1.04 3.33
N ASP A 44 -12.93 0.17 3.05
CA ASP A 44 -14.30 0.58 3.32
C ASP A 44 -15.07 0.56 2.00
N SER A 45 -15.95 -0.42 1.84
CA SER A 45 -16.79 -0.60 0.66
C SER A 45 -18.24 -0.25 0.98
N ARG A 46 -18.84 0.58 0.13
CA ARG A 46 -20.22 1.07 0.27
C ARG A 46 -20.99 0.79 -1.01
N VAL A 47 -21.91 -0.15 -0.97
CA VAL A 47 -22.76 -0.51 -2.11
C VAL A 47 -24.13 0.12 -1.93
N THR A 48 -24.59 0.86 -2.94
CA THR A 48 -25.94 1.45 -2.99
C THR A 48 -26.70 0.88 -4.17
N TYR A 49 -27.85 0.29 -3.88
CA TYR A 49 -28.80 -0.18 -4.89
C TYR A 49 -29.88 0.87 -5.09
N TYR A 50 -30.16 1.19 -6.34
CA TYR A 50 -31.31 2.00 -6.76
C TYR A 50 -32.28 1.06 -7.44
N TYR A 51 -33.51 0.99 -6.95
CA TYR A 51 -34.45 -0.07 -7.32
C TYR A 51 -35.89 0.42 -7.44
N GLN A 52 -36.68 -0.35 -8.19
CA GLN A 52 -38.14 -0.21 -8.33
C GLN A 52 -38.75 -1.57 -8.00
N ASP A 53 -39.55 -1.65 -6.93
CA ASP A 53 -39.93 -2.92 -6.29
C ASP A 53 -38.70 -3.79 -5.96
N ASP A 54 -38.59 -4.97 -6.55
CA ASP A 54 -37.44 -5.85 -6.39
C ASP A 54 -36.39 -5.64 -7.50
N LYS A 55 -36.66 -4.81 -8.52
CA LYS A 55 -35.76 -4.64 -9.67
C LYS A 55 -34.72 -3.55 -9.41
N VAL A 56 -33.45 -3.92 -9.34
CA VAL A 56 -32.34 -2.96 -9.33
C VAL A 56 -32.17 -2.37 -10.74
N VAL A 57 -32.19 -1.04 -10.84
CA VAL A 57 -32.00 -0.25 -12.08
C VAL A 57 -30.64 0.42 -12.16
N LYS A 58 -30.00 0.68 -11.01
CA LYS A 58 -28.63 1.21 -10.94
C LYS A 58 -27.97 0.70 -9.66
N GLN A 59 -26.67 0.46 -9.73
CA GLN A 59 -25.84 0.21 -8.57
C GLN A 59 -24.67 1.20 -8.55
N THR A 60 -24.32 1.69 -7.36
CA THR A 60 -23.06 2.41 -7.17
C THR A 60 -22.26 1.76 -6.05
N THR A 61 -20.98 1.54 -6.28
CA THR A 61 -20.04 1.13 -5.24
C THR A 61 -19.04 2.27 -5.02
N ALA A 62 -18.90 2.73 -3.78
CA ALA A 62 -17.83 3.63 -3.37
C ALA A 62 -16.88 2.89 -2.44
N ASN A 63 -15.62 2.73 -2.85
CA ASN A 63 -14.59 2.10 -2.05
C ASN A 63 -13.54 3.12 -1.61
N LYS A 64 -13.11 3.04 -0.35
CA LYS A 64 -11.86 3.62 0.13
C LYS A 64 -10.90 2.47 0.39
N ILE A 65 -9.84 2.37 -0.42
CA ILE A 65 -8.91 1.24 -0.43
C ILE A 65 -7.54 1.75 0.02
N THR A 66 -7.04 1.27 1.15
CA THR A 66 -5.71 1.61 1.66
C THR A 66 -4.61 1.03 0.78
N TYR A 67 -3.48 1.72 0.68
CA TYR A 67 -2.31 1.17 -0.02
C TYR A 67 -1.74 -0.06 0.69
N THR A 68 -1.93 -0.15 2.01
CA THR A 68 -1.68 -1.37 2.80
C THR A 68 -2.45 -2.57 2.27
N SER A 69 -3.76 -2.43 1.99
CA SER A 69 -4.57 -3.53 1.45
C SER A 69 -4.11 -3.98 0.06
N LEU A 70 -3.56 -3.05 -0.74
CA LEU A 70 -2.99 -3.33 -2.07
C LEU A 70 -1.54 -3.85 -2.01
N ARG A 71 -0.89 -3.76 -0.85
CA ARG A 71 0.57 -3.90 -0.69
C ARG A 71 1.32 -3.02 -1.69
N ALA A 72 0.95 -1.74 -1.74
CA ALA A 72 1.56 -0.72 -2.57
C ALA A 72 2.26 0.30 -1.67
N ASN A 73 3.49 0.68 -1.99
CA ASN A 73 4.24 1.67 -1.19
C ASN A 73 3.81 3.11 -1.49
N ASP A 74 3.23 3.35 -2.67
CA ASP A 74 2.83 4.68 -3.13
C ASP A 74 1.69 4.63 -4.17
N LYS A 75 1.35 5.81 -4.69
CA LYS A 75 0.31 6.03 -5.70
C LYS A 75 0.59 5.35 -7.03
N ASN A 76 1.84 5.33 -7.48
CA ASN A 76 2.20 4.75 -8.78
C ASN A 76 2.07 3.23 -8.73
N GLU A 77 2.62 2.60 -7.69
CA GLU A 77 2.43 1.17 -7.47
C GLU A 77 0.95 0.80 -7.30
N ALA A 78 0.17 1.62 -6.59
CA ALA A 78 -1.26 1.39 -6.43
C ALA A 78 -2.00 1.46 -7.78
N LYS A 79 -1.70 2.46 -8.60
CA LYS A 79 -2.25 2.62 -9.96
C LYS A 79 -1.92 1.41 -10.82
N ASP A 80 -0.67 0.97 -10.83
CA ASP A 80 -0.25 -0.19 -11.62
C ASP A 80 -0.92 -1.49 -11.21
N LYS A 81 -1.26 -1.65 -9.93
CA LYS A 81 -1.97 -2.83 -9.44
C LYS A 81 -3.42 -2.90 -9.90
N ILE A 82 -4.12 -1.76 -10.02
CA ILE A 82 -5.56 -1.75 -10.31
C ILE A 82 -5.90 -1.40 -11.76
N LYS A 83 -4.94 -0.89 -12.55
CA LYS A 83 -5.19 -0.34 -13.90
C LYS A 83 -5.99 -1.29 -14.81
N ASP A 84 -5.67 -2.58 -14.79
CA ASP A 84 -6.32 -3.56 -15.68
C ASP A 84 -7.79 -3.78 -15.32
N GLU A 85 -8.12 -3.81 -14.02
CA GLU A 85 -9.52 -3.96 -13.57
C GLU A 85 -10.32 -2.66 -13.80
N VAL A 86 -9.71 -1.49 -13.55
CA VAL A 86 -10.32 -0.19 -13.85
C VAL A 86 -10.63 -0.05 -15.34
N GLN A 87 -9.69 -0.46 -16.19
CA GLN A 87 -9.88 -0.46 -17.64
C GLN A 87 -11.02 -1.41 -18.03
N LYS A 88 -10.99 -2.66 -17.56
CA LYS A 88 -12.05 -3.66 -17.83
C LYS A 88 -13.44 -3.17 -17.41
N TYR A 89 -13.55 -2.44 -16.30
CA TYR A 89 -14.81 -1.87 -15.84
C TYR A 89 -15.28 -0.78 -16.79
N ASN A 90 -14.41 0.15 -17.17
CA ASN A 90 -14.74 1.23 -18.11
C ASN A 90 -14.99 0.74 -19.55
N ASP A 91 -14.39 -0.38 -19.96
CA ASP A 91 -14.66 -1.04 -21.25
C ASP A 91 -16.02 -1.76 -21.28
N THR A 92 -16.64 -2.00 -20.12
CA THR A 92 -17.95 -2.64 -20.03
C THR A 92 -19.06 -1.63 -20.22
N LYS A 93 -19.90 -1.83 -21.24
CA LYS A 93 -21.03 -0.95 -21.54
C LYS A 93 -21.96 -0.79 -20.34
N GLY A 94 -22.27 0.47 -20.01
CA GLY A 94 -23.12 0.83 -18.87
C GLY A 94 -22.39 0.81 -17.52
N VAL A 95 -21.07 0.63 -17.51
CA VAL A 95 -20.23 0.68 -16.31
C VAL A 95 -19.27 1.87 -16.42
N THR A 96 -19.03 2.53 -15.29
CA THR A 96 -18.03 3.60 -15.18
C THR A 96 -17.31 3.45 -13.86
N ASP A 97 -15.98 3.46 -13.89
CA ASP A 97 -15.13 3.41 -12.72
C ASP A 97 -14.19 4.61 -12.67
N LYS A 98 -14.23 5.35 -11.56
CA LYS A 98 -13.44 6.56 -11.32
C LYS A 98 -12.57 6.40 -10.08
N ILE A 99 -11.26 6.60 -10.26
CA ILE A 99 -10.27 6.54 -9.18
C ILE A 99 -9.74 7.93 -8.83
N ALA A 100 -9.74 8.27 -7.54
CA ALA A 100 -9.02 9.39 -6.96
C ALA A 100 -7.94 8.88 -6.00
N TYR A 101 -6.69 9.26 -6.23
CA TYR A 101 -5.55 8.81 -5.43
C TYR A 101 -5.16 9.86 -4.38
N HIS A 102 -4.85 9.39 -3.17
CA HIS A 102 -4.37 10.18 -2.04
C HIS A 102 -3.07 9.58 -1.47
N ASP A 103 -2.49 10.17 -0.43
CA ASP A 103 -1.15 9.79 0.07
C ASP A 103 -1.04 8.38 0.66
N SER A 104 -2.14 7.82 1.16
CA SER A 104 -2.18 6.51 1.82
C SER A 104 -3.31 5.57 1.39
N TYR A 105 -4.18 6.04 0.50
CA TYR A 105 -5.34 5.30 0.02
C TYR A 105 -5.78 5.84 -1.34
N LEU A 106 -6.66 5.10 -2.00
CA LEU A 106 -7.43 5.57 -3.14
C LEU A 106 -8.94 5.51 -2.83
N LYS A 107 -9.70 6.35 -3.52
CA LYS A 107 -11.16 6.29 -3.60
C LYS A 107 -11.55 5.82 -4.98
N GLU A 108 -12.32 4.76 -5.03
CA GLU A 108 -12.92 4.20 -6.24
C GLU A 108 -14.42 4.45 -6.20
N ASN A 109 -15.00 4.84 -7.33
CA ASN A 109 -16.45 4.96 -7.50
C ASN A 109 -16.87 4.25 -8.77
N VAL A 110 -17.48 3.09 -8.61
CA VAL A 110 -18.07 2.30 -9.70
C VAL A 110 -19.55 2.62 -9.80
N THR A 111 -20.03 2.94 -10.99
CA THR A 111 -21.45 3.07 -11.31
C THR A 111 -21.81 2.06 -12.37
N VAL A 112 -22.86 1.28 -12.11
CA VAL A 112 -23.45 0.36 -13.08
C VAL A 112 -24.88 0.79 -13.35
N ASP A 113 -25.11 1.24 -14.57
CA ASP A 113 -26.42 1.57 -15.13
C ASP A 113 -27.02 0.30 -15.75
N LEU A 114 -27.91 -0.38 -15.03
CA LEU A 114 -28.51 -1.65 -15.47
C LEU A 114 -29.62 -1.45 -16.51
N GLU A 115 -29.94 -0.21 -16.89
CA GLU A 115 -30.76 0.08 -18.06
C GLU A 115 -29.92 0.02 -19.34
N LYS A 116 -28.61 0.28 -19.24
CA LYS A 116 -27.65 0.25 -20.35
C LYS A 116 -26.78 -1.01 -20.37
N ALA A 117 -26.44 -1.54 -19.20
CA ALA A 117 -25.55 -2.68 -19.04
C ALA A 117 -26.30 -3.99 -19.27
N SER A 118 -25.64 -4.92 -19.95
CA SER A 118 -26.08 -6.31 -20.00
C SER A 118 -25.95 -6.93 -18.62
N VAL A 119 -27.04 -7.50 -18.10
CA VAL A 119 -27.02 -8.16 -16.78
C VAL A 119 -26.00 -9.31 -16.76
N ASN A 120 -25.79 -9.99 -17.89
CA ASN A 120 -24.76 -11.03 -18.01
C ASN A 120 -23.34 -10.44 -17.92
N ASP A 121 -23.08 -9.32 -18.57
CA ASP A 121 -21.74 -8.70 -18.53
C ASP A 121 -21.43 -8.15 -17.14
N PHE A 122 -22.45 -7.63 -16.46
CA PHE A 122 -22.35 -7.25 -15.06
C PHE A 122 -22.02 -8.43 -14.13
N LEU A 123 -22.67 -9.58 -14.28
CA LEU A 123 -22.36 -10.78 -13.48
C LEU A 123 -20.97 -11.36 -13.78
N LYS A 124 -20.44 -11.16 -15.01
CA LYS A 124 -19.04 -11.49 -15.29
C LYS A 124 -18.08 -10.58 -14.52
N LEU A 125 -18.43 -9.30 -14.30
CA LEU A 125 -17.62 -8.39 -13.49
C LEU A 125 -17.57 -8.82 -12.03
N THR A 126 -18.65 -9.38 -11.49
CA THR A 126 -18.71 -9.86 -10.09
C THR A 126 -17.96 -11.18 -9.87
N GLY A 127 -17.38 -11.78 -10.92
CA GLY A 127 -16.69 -13.08 -10.86
C GLY A 127 -17.64 -14.28 -10.79
N ASP A 128 -18.95 -14.06 -10.89
CA ASP A 128 -19.99 -15.07 -10.70
C ASP A 128 -20.45 -15.67 -12.04
N SER A 129 -19.48 -16.04 -12.88
CA SER A 129 -19.69 -16.49 -14.27
C SER A 129 -20.51 -17.79 -14.39
N LYS A 130 -20.75 -18.49 -13.28
CA LYS A 130 -21.58 -19.71 -13.23
C LYS A 130 -23.08 -19.41 -13.07
N SER A 131 -23.46 -18.17 -12.77
CA SER A 131 -24.86 -17.76 -12.62
C SER A 131 -25.53 -17.31 -13.94
N ALA A 132 -24.72 -17.05 -14.97
CA ALA A 132 -25.16 -16.58 -16.27
C ALA A 132 -25.62 -17.75 -17.17
N ASP A 133 -26.75 -18.37 -16.84
CA ASP A 133 -27.45 -19.24 -17.78
C ASP A 133 -27.99 -18.37 -18.94
N SER A 134 -27.50 -18.57 -20.16
CA SER A 134 -27.83 -17.74 -21.33
C SER A 134 -29.23 -17.97 -21.91
N SER A 135 -30.06 -18.83 -21.31
CA SER A 135 -31.24 -19.43 -21.96
C SER A 135 -32.57 -18.69 -21.79
N SER A 136 -32.69 -17.58 -21.05
CA SER A 136 -34.01 -17.01 -20.70
C SER A 136 -34.21 -15.52 -20.99
N LYS A 137 -35.35 -15.24 -21.61
CA LYS A 137 -35.88 -13.93 -21.99
C LYS A 137 -36.10 -13.06 -20.74
N LYS A 138 -35.37 -11.92 -20.67
CA LYS A 138 -35.40 -10.88 -19.63
C LYS A 138 -35.13 -11.37 -18.20
N LYS A 139 -33.87 -11.26 -17.80
CA LYS A 139 -33.41 -11.41 -16.41
C LYS A 139 -33.09 -10.04 -15.81
N TYR A 140 -33.39 -9.83 -14.53
CA TYR A 140 -33.04 -8.60 -13.81
C TYR A 140 -32.25 -8.91 -12.55
N ILE A 141 -31.61 -7.89 -11.97
CA ILE A 141 -30.94 -8.01 -10.68
C ILE A 141 -31.95 -7.74 -9.57
N SER A 142 -32.17 -8.72 -8.70
CA SER A 142 -33.10 -8.59 -7.58
C SER A 142 -32.47 -7.90 -6.40
N LEU A 143 -33.19 -6.96 -5.80
CA LEU A 143 -32.81 -6.33 -4.56
C LEU A 143 -32.77 -7.36 -3.44
N GLU A 144 -33.84 -8.14 -3.25
CA GLU A 144 -33.96 -9.08 -2.13
C GLU A 144 -32.79 -10.08 -2.11
N LYS A 145 -32.42 -10.64 -3.26
CA LYS A 145 -31.27 -11.56 -3.34
C LYS A 145 -29.95 -10.83 -3.18
N SER A 146 -29.80 -9.61 -3.72
CA SER A 146 -28.59 -8.82 -3.57
C SER A 146 -28.37 -8.44 -2.10
N GLU A 147 -29.43 -8.09 -1.37
CA GLU A 147 -29.39 -7.86 0.07
C GLU A 147 -28.93 -9.10 0.84
N LYS A 148 -29.48 -10.27 0.52
CA LYS A 148 -29.05 -11.54 1.15
C LYS A 148 -27.58 -11.79 0.88
N LEU A 149 -27.09 -11.52 -0.34
CA LEU A 149 -25.68 -11.71 -0.70
C LEU A 149 -24.75 -10.76 0.05
N VAL A 150 -25.01 -9.44 0.04
CA VAL A 150 -24.15 -8.46 0.74
C VAL A 150 -24.15 -8.71 2.24
N LYS A 151 -25.30 -9.06 2.85
CA LYS A 151 -25.38 -9.43 4.27
C LYS A 151 -24.57 -10.69 4.57
N LYS A 152 -24.64 -11.72 3.70
CA LYS A 152 -23.81 -12.94 3.82
C LYS A 152 -22.32 -12.65 3.70
N GLN A 153 -21.94 -11.65 2.91
CA GLN A 153 -20.54 -11.19 2.79
C GLN A 153 -20.09 -10.32 3.98
N GLY A 154 -20.98 -9.98 4.91
CA GLY A 154 -20.69 -9.23 6.12
C GLY A 154 -20.92 -7.72 6.00
N PHE A 155 -21.61 -7.26 4.96
CA PHE A 155 -22.07 -5.88 4.89
C PHE A 155 -23.25 -5.65 5.84
N LYS A 156 -23.31 -4.43 6.39
CA LYS A 156 -24.42 -3.98 7.24
C LYS A 156 -25.18 -2.87 6.54
N LYS A 157 -26.51 -2.86 6.70
CA LYS A 157 -27.34 -1.76 6.19
C LYS A 157 -26.91 -0.46 6.89
N VAL A 158 -26.82 0.62 6.13
CA VAL A 158 -26.53 1.96 6.65
C VAL A 158 -27.87 2.63 6.94
N GLU A 159 -28.08 2.96 8.21
CA GLU A 159 -29.21 3.75 8.67
C GLU A 159 -28.69 5.19 8.89
N ASP A 160 -29.41 6.19 8.38
CA ASP A 160 -29.12 7.63 8.58
C ASP A 160 -27.85 8.20 7.94
N GLY A 161 -27.25 7.51 6.96
CA GLY A 161 -26.09 8.02 6.23
C GLY A 161 -24.80 8.12 7.06
N LYS A 162 -24.78 7.54 8.26
CA LYS A 162 -23.59 7.47 9.12
C LYS A 162 -22.73 6.27 8.72
N TYR A 163 -21.49 6.53 8.33
CA TYR A 163 -20.56 5.51 7.89
C TYR A 163 -19.48 5.24 8.94
N LYS A 164 -19.06 3.99 9.05
CA LYS A 164 -17.85 3.62 9.78
C LYS A 164 -16.62 4.09 9.02
N GLU A 165 -15.57 4.40 9.75
CA GLU A 165 -14.27 4.75 9.17
C GLU A 165 -13.27 3.59 9.26
N ILE A 166 -12.30 3.62 8.36
CA ILE A 166 -11.13 2.73 8.42
C ILE A 166 -10.28 3.13 9.64
N PRO A 167 -9.85 2.17 10.48
CA PRO A 167 -8.94 2.47 11.58
C PRO A 167 -7.67 3.17 11.10
N LYS A 168 -7.20 4.19 11.84
CA LYS A 168 -6.00 4.98 11.46
C LYS A 168 -4.76 4.12 11.25
N ALA A 169 -4.59 3.05 12.01
CA ALA A 169 -3.47 2.11 11.86
C ALA A 169 -3.44 1.44 10.47
N GLU A 170 -4.59 1.22 9.84
CA GLU A 170 -4.67 0.61 8.49
C GLU A 170 -4.34 1.62 7.37
N LEU A 171 -4.30 2.93 7.68
CA LEU A 171 -3.88 3.99 6.76
C LEU A 171 -2.36 4.22 6.79
N GLN A 172 -1.60 3.54 7.66
CA GLN A 172 -0.15 3.67 7.69
C GLN A 172 0.48 2.89 6.53
N VAL A 173 1.20 3.60 5.67
CA VAL A 173 1.90 3.02 4.52
C VAL A 173 3.37 2.84 4.86
N LYS A 174 3.93 1.68 4.49
CA LYS A 174 5.37 1.45 4.60
C LYS A 174 6.09 2.36 3.61
N LYS A 175 6.98 3.23 4.11
CA LYS A 175 7.77 4.17 3.31
C LYS A 175 9.23 4.13 3.72
N PRO A 176 10.18 4.33 2.78
CA PRO A 176 11.59 4.57 3.08
C PRO A 176 11.77 5.71 4.08
N LEU A 177 12.81 5.61 4.92
CA LEU A 177 13.15 6.66 5.87
C LEU A 177 14.05 7.68 5.18
N THR A 178 13.83 8.96 5.46
CA THR A 178 14.80 9.99 5.10
C THR A 178 16.02 9.91 6.03
N MET A 179 17.19 10.36 5.57
CA MET A 179 18.37 10.45 6.43
C MET A 179 18.15 11.35 7.64
N LYS A 180 17.34 12.41 7.49
CA LYS A 180 16.90 13.23 8.63
C LYS A 180 16.16 12.40 9.70
N GLN A 181 15.18 11.60 9.29
CA GLN A 181 14.44 10.73 10.23
C GLN A 181 15.34 9.66 10.87
N TYR A 182 16.31 9.15 10.12
CA TYR A 182 17.31 8.22 10.65
C TYR A 182 18.24 8.90 11.67
N ASN A 183 18.68 10.13 11.40
CA ASN A 183 19.58 10.91 12.27
C ASN A 183 18.90 11.39 13.55
N GLU A 184 17.57 11.61 13.53
CA GLU A 184 16.77 11.87 14.73
C GLU A 184 16.75 10.69 15.73
N ILE A 185 17.18 9.49 15.34
CA ILE A 185 17.32 8.34 16.24
C ILE A 185 18.71 8.41 16.88
N ASN A 186 18.75 8.81 18.15
CA ASN A 186 19.99 8.97 18.91
C ASN A 186 20.44 7.62 19.48
N VAL A 187 21.70 7.27 19.20
CA VAL A 187 22.35 6.13 19.85
C VAL A 187 22.83 6.56 21.23
N GLU A 188 22.61 5.72 22.24
CA GLU A 188 23.04 5.92 23.62
C GLU A 188 24.57 5.95 23.72
N LYS A 189 25.09 6.99 24.39
CA LYS A 189 26.52 7.18 24.68
C LYS A 189 26.63 7.56 26.16
N ASP A 190 27.25 6.70 26.96
CA ASP A 190 27.63 6.98 28.35
C ASP A 190 26.51 7.61 29.21
N ASP A 191 25.28 7.10 29.09
CA ASP A 191 24.07 7.57 29.78
C ASP A 191 23.59 9.00 29.41
N GLN A 192 24.03 9.55 28.27
CA GLN A 192 23.67 10.89 27.77
C GLN A 192 22.35 10.97 27.00
N GLY A 193 21.52 9.93 26.99
CA GLY A 193 20.12 10.02 26.54
C GLY A 193 19.88 9.60 25.09
N GLY A 194 20.12 8.31 24.81
CA GLY A 194 19.71 7.65 23.56
C GLY A 194 18.19 7.48 23.45
N THR A 195 17.71 7.42 22.20
CA THR A 195 16.29 7.17 21.90
C THR A 195 15.84 5.83 22.49
N THR A 196 14.69 5.82 23.12
CA THR A 196 14.07 4.63 23.71
C THR A 196 13.24 3.87 22.68
N ILE A 197 13.04 2.58 22.92
CA ILE A 197 12.13 1.78 22.08
C ILE A 197 10.67 2.27 22.16
N ALA A 198 10.27 2.87 23.28
CA ALA A 198 8.93 3.42 23.46
C ALA A 198 8.68 4.59 22.51
N GLU A 199 9.64 5.51 22.37
CA GLU A 199 9.58 6.63 21.42
C GLU A 199 9.53 6.13 19.97
N LEU A 200 10.29 5.10 19.62
CA LEU A 200 10.23 4.50 18.29
C LEU A 200 8.88 3.84 18.00
N LYS A 201 8.28 3.16 18.99
CA LYS A 201 6.95 2.54 18.85
C LYS A 201 5.85 3.59 18.71
N ASP A 202 5.98 4.73 19.37
CA ASP A 202 5.05 5.86 19.19
C ASP A 202 5.17 6.46 17.78
N LYS A 203 6.41 6.70 17.33
CA LYS A 203 6.71 7.32 16.04
C LYS A 203 6.41 6.43 14.83
N TYR A 204 6.82 5.16 14.88
CA TYR A 204 6.78 4.23 13.75
C TYR A 204 5.77 3.08 13.92
N GLY A 205 5.02 3.08 15.02
CA GLY A 205 4.09 1.99 15.35
C GLY A 205 4.81 0.73 15.83
N LYS A 206 4.04 -0.35 15.98
CA LYS A 206 4.57 -1.65 16.41
C LYS A 206 5.61 -2.16 15.39
N PRO A 207 6.78 -2.66 15.84
CA PRO A 207 7.75 -3.27 14.94
C PRO A 207 7.16 -4.51 14.24
N ASP A 208 7.59 -4.72 12.99
CA ASP A 208 7.18 -5.88 12.18
C ASP A 208 7.80 -7.19 12.70
N SER A 209 8.99 -7.08 13.30
CA SER A 209 9.69 -8.19 13.97
C SER A 209 10.44 -7.67 15.19
N SER A 210 10.46 -8.44 16.27
CA SER A 210 11.21 -8.12 17.47
C SER A 210 11.69 -9.38 18.19
N SER A 211 12.89 -9.32 18.76
CA SER A 211 13.43 -10.28 19.73
C SER A 211 13.71 -9.56 21.07
N THR A 212 14.50 -10.17 21.96
CA THR A 212 14.80 -9.62 23.30
C THR A 212 15.33 -8.18 23.26
N SER A 213 16.21 -7.84 22.32
CA SER A 213 16.83 -6.51 22.24
C SER A 213 16.91 -5.93 20.83
N THR A 214 16.32 -6.60 19.84
CA THR A 214 16.37 -6.19 18.42
C THR A 214 14.96 -5.93 17.90
N TYR A 215 14.78 -4.82 17.19
CA TYR A 215 13.49 -4.39 16.65
C TYR A 215 13.63 -3.96 15.19
N THR A 216 12.73 -4.41 14.33
CA THR A 216 12.76 -4.15 12.88
C THR A 216 11.43 -3.59 12.38
N TRP A 217 11.50 -2.49 11.64
CA TRP A 217 10.39 -1.92 10.86
C TRP A 217 10.72 -1.99 9.37
N TYR A 218 9.92 -2.71 8.60
CA TYR A 218 10.03 -2.72 7.14
C TYR A 218 9.53 -1.42 6.54
N THR A 219 10.33 -0.86 5.65
CA THR A 219 10.05 0.40 4.94
C THR A 219 9.38 0.18 3.59
N ASN A 220 9.13 -1.07 3.22
CA ASN A 220 8.32 -1.45 2.05
C ASN A 220 7.60 -2.79 2.24
N TYR A 221 6.59 -3.08 1.42
CA TYR A 221 5.80 -4.33 1.53
C TYR A 221 6.49 -5.59 0.96
N THR A 222 7.61 -5.45 0.26
CA THR A 222 8.47 -6.58 -0.17
C THR A 222 9.46 -7.00 0.91
N HIS A 223 9.54 -6.24 2.01
CA HIS A 223 10.46 -6.45 3.13
C HIS A 223 11.94 -6.37 2.73
N SER A 224 12.24 -5.70 1.61
CA SER A 224 13.63 -5.53 1.14
C SER A 224 14.33 -4.36 1.82
N GLY A 225 13.58 -3.33 2.22
CA GLY A 225 14.08 -2.19 2.98
C GLY A 225 13.57 -2.21 4.41
N TYR A 226 14.43 -1.82 5.35
CA TYR A 226 14.08 -1.81 6.77
C TYR A 226 14.98 -0.90 7.61
N LEU A 227 14.40 -0.38 8.69
CA LEU A 227 15.11 0.11 9.87
C LEU A 227 15.20 -1.02 10.87
N ARG A 228 16.40 -1.30 11.38
CA ARG A 228 16.64 -2.21 12.50
C ARG A 228 17.39 -1.46 13.59
N VAL A 229 16.96 -1.62 14.83
CA VAL A 229 17.69 -1.11 15.99
C VAL A 229 17.97 -2.23 16.98
N THR A 230 19.09 -2.13 17.68
CA THR A 230 19.35 -2.92 18.90
C THR A 230 19.37 -2.00 20.11
N THR A 231 19.01 -2.56 21.27
CA THR A 231 18.85 -1.80 22.51
C THR A 231 19.67 -2.40 23.66
N ASN A 232 20.02 -1.57 24.63
CA ASN A 232 20.58 -2.02 25.91
C ASN A 232 19.48 -2.56 26.84
N ASP A 233 19.88 -2.96 28.04
CA ASP A 233 19.01 -3.41 29.13
C ASP A 233 18.01 -2.34 29.63
N LYS A 234 18.28 -1.07 29.37
CA LYS A 234 17.39 0.08 29.64
C LYS A 234 16.50 0.44 28.45
N ASP A 235 16.36 -0.44 27.44
CA ASP A 235 15.55 -0.24 26.24
C ASP A 235 15.97 0.98 25.37
N LYS A 236 17.21 1.43 25.50
CA LYS A 236 17.77 2.54 24.72
C LYS A 236 18.59 2.05 23.54
N VAL A 237 18.48 2.71 22.39
CA VAL A 237 19.14 2.33 21.14
C VAL A 237 20.66 2.35 21.28
N GLN A 238 21.33 1.24 20.97
CA GLN A 238 22.80 1.10 20.93
C GLN A 238 23.36 1.00 19.51
N ASN A 239 22.58 0.44 18.59
CA ASN A 239 22.92 0.38 17.18
C ASN A 239 21.67 0.64 16.36
N LYS A 240 21.82 1.33 15.24
CA LYS A 240 20.77 1.52 14.25
C LYS A 240 21.30 1.21 12.86
N PHE A 241 20.50 0.51 12.08
CA PHE A 241 20.82 0.06 10.75
C PHE A 241 19.65 0.37 9.82
N LEU A 242 19.93 0.99 8.69
CA LEU A 242 18.94 1.32 7.66
C LEU A 242 19.40 0.75 6.32
N LEU A 243 18.55 -0.04 5.67
CA LEU A 243 18.76 -0.58 4.33
C LEU A 243 17.64 -0.12 3.39
N GLN A 244 18.01 0.41 2.22
CA GLN A 244 17.10 1.14 1.34
C GLN A 244 17.24 0.76 -0.15
N PRO A 245 16.99 -0.50 -0.53
CA PRO A 245 17.28 -0.96 -1.89
C PRO A 245 16.28 -0.44 -2.94
N THR A 246 15.15 0.12 -2.48
CA THR A 246 14.09 0.68 -3.32
C THR A 246 14.19 2.20 -3.46
N VAL A 247 15.14 2.84 -2.77
CA VAL A 247 15.36 4.29 -2.91
C VAL A 247 16.34 4.49 -4.07
N GLU A 248 15.88 5.21 -5.09
CA GLU A 248 16.76 5.64 -6.17
C GLU A 248 17.65 6.79 -5.69
N ASN A 249 18.93 6.73 -6.07
CA ASN A 249 19.89 7.79 -5.82
C ASN A 249 20.57 8.15 -7.15
N ASP A 250 20.15 9.26 -7.72
CA ASP A 250 20.66 9.84 -8.96
C ASP A 250 21.90 10.74 -8.74
N LYS A 251 22.21 11.07 -7.49
CA LYS A 251 23.34 11.91 -7.12
C LYS A 251 24.65 11.15 -7.04
N PHE A 252 24.62 9.86 -6.71
CA PHE A 252 25.84 9.08 -6.52
C PHE A 252 26.51 8.71 -7.84
N SER A 253 27.85 8.83 -7.90
CA SER A 253 28.68 8.26 -8.96
C SER A 253 30.07 7.88 -8.40
N PRO A 254 30.79 6.94 -9.04
CA PRO A 254 32.16 6.60 -8.65
C PRO A 254 33.11 7.82 -8.70
N GLU A 255 32.93 8.71 -9.66
CA GLU A 255 33.69 9.96 -9.76
C GLU A 255 33.49 10.84 -8.53
N LYS A 256 32.23 11.07 -8.12
CA LYS A 256 31.92 11.85 -6.92
C LYS A 256 32.41 11.18 -5.65
N TYR A 257 32.42 9.84 -5.58
CA TYR A 257 33.03 9.11 -4.48
C TYR A 257 34.53 9.39 -4.36
N ASN A 258 35.24 9.46 -5.50
CA ASN A 258 36.65 9.77 -5.53
C ASN A 258 36.95 11.19 -5.03
N ASP A 259 36.06 12.13 -5.30
CA ASP A 259 36.16 13.53 -4.86
C ASP A 259 35.93 13.75 -3.35
N ILE A 260 35.40 12.75 -2.63
CA ILE A 260 35.22 12.86 -1.18
C ILE A 260 36.55 12.63 -0.46
N ASN A 261 36.95 13.59 0.37
CA ASN A 261 38.03 13.43 1.34
C ASN A 261 37.49 12.91 2.69
N ASP A 262 38.38 12.28 3.46
CA ASP A 262 38.21 12.20 4.90
C ASP A 262 38.17 13.62 5.48
N GLU A 263 37.46 13.81 6.59
CA GLU A 263 37.18 15.07 7.31
C GLU A 263 35.85 15.79 7.01
N ILE A 264 35.06 15.42 6.00
CA ILE A 264 33.69 15.98 5.87
C ILE A 264 32.71 15.39 6.89
N SER A 265 31.63 16.12 7.14
CA SER A 265 30.51 15.64 7.97
C SER A 265 29.63 14.63 7.20
N GLU A 266 28.88 13.81 7.94
CA GLU A 266 27.86 12.94 7.34
C GLU A 266 26.81 13.74 6.55
N ASP A 267 26.31 14.86 7.08
CA ASP A 267 25.31 15.68 6.38
C ASP A 267 25.85 16.23 5.06
N GLU A 268 27.12 16.67 5.03
CA GLU A 268 27.79 17.11 3.80
C GLU A 268 27.97 15.96 2.79
N LEU A 269 28.29 14.75 3.26
CA LEU A 269 28.36 13.55 2.41
C LEU A 269 27.00 13.28 1.74
N ILE A 270 25.91 13.30 2.53
CA ILE A 270 24.55 13.08 2.01
C ILE A 270 24.12 14.18 1.05
N GLU A 271 24.53 15.43 1.27
CA GLU A 271 24.24 16.53 0.34
C GLU A 271 24.87 16.27 -1.05
N LYS A 272 26.15 15.87 -1.07
CA LYS A 272 26.94 15.62 -2.29
C LYS A 272 26.53 14.34 -3.01
N LEU A 273 26.39 13.24 -2.28
CA LEU A 273 26.22 11.90 -2.84
C LEU A 273 24.76 11.41 -2.81
N GLY A 274 23.86 12.12 -2.14
CA GLY A 274 22.46 11.72 -2.00
C GLY A 274 22.25 10.62 -0.96
N THR A 275 21.06 10.03 -1.02
CA THR A 275 20.62 9.03 -0.04
C THR A 275 21.43 7.73 -0.18
N PRO A 276 22.04 7.24 0.90
CA PRO A 276 22.84 6.01 0.86
C PRO A 276 21.95 4.77 0.72
N TYR A 277 22.54 3.73 0.15
CA TYR A 277 21.90 2.42 0.02
C TYR A 277 21.73 1.76 1.40
N GLN A 278 22.73 1.91 2.26
CA GLN A 278 22.75 1.35 3.60
C GLN A 278 23.54 2.27 4.54
N VAL A 279 23.07 2.38 5.79
CA VAL A 279 23.80 3.07 6.88
C VAL A 279 23.70 2.27 8.15
N GLU A 280 24.81 2.17 8.86
CA GLU A 280 24.89 1.64 10.22
C GLU A 280 25.58 2.64 11.14
N THR A 281 25.01 2.84 12.33
CA THR A 281 25.55 3.76 13.34
C THR A 281 25.48 3.12 14.71
N SER A 282 26.63 3.07 15.36
CA SER A 282 26.84 2.71 16.76
C SER A 282 27.27 3.94 17.58
N SER A 283 27.64 3.76 18.85
CA SER A 283 27.98 4.88 19.74
C SER A 283 29.20 5.69 19.28
N THR A 284 30.24 5.03 18.78
CA THR A 284 31.50 5.70 18.39
C THR A 284 31.82 5.60 16.90
N SER A 285 31.22 4.65 16.18
CA SER A 285 31.52 4.40 14.77
C SER A 285 30.26 4.14 13.95
N GLY A 286 30.40 4.32 12.64
CA GLY A 286 29.38 4.01 11.66
C GLY A 286 29.98 3.69 10.32
N ILE A 287 29.13 3.22 9.42
CA ILE A 287 29.51 2.96 8.04
C ILE A 287 28.34 3.30 7.10
N ILE A 288 28.66 4.03 6.04
CA ILE A 288 27.71 4.45 5.02
C ILE A 288 28.10 3.77 3.71
N TYR A 289 27.14 3.13 3.06
CA TYR A 289 27.33 2.43 1.81
C TYR A 289 26.52 3.06 0.68
N TYR A 290 27.21 3.27 -0.43
CA TYR A 290 26.64 3.53 -1.75
C TYR A 290 26.92 2.36 -2.67
N ILE A 291 26.12 2.22 -3.72
CA ILE A 291 26.26 1.12 -4.69
C ILE A 291 26.17 1.65 -6.11
N THR A 292 26.83 0.95 -7.03
CA THR A 292 26.46 0.93 -8.45
C THR A 292 25.67 -0.33 -8.74
N LYS A 293 24.84 -0.29 -9.78
CA LYS A 293 24.14 -1.47 -10.29
C LYS A 293 24.64 -1.79 -11.69
N ASP A 294 24.54 -3.06 -12.07
CA ASP A 294 24.84 -3.50 -13.42
C ASP A 294 23.94 -2.83 -14.47
N THR A 295 24.23 -3.05 -15.76
CA THR A 295 23.47 -2.46 -16.88
C THR A 295 22.00 -2.85 -16.90
N THR A 296 21.60 -3.89 -16.16
CA THR A 296 20.20 -4.29 -16.00
C THR A 296 19.49 -3.58 -14.86
N GLY A 297 20.24 -2.89 -13.99
CA GLY A 297 19.75 -2.23 -12.79
C GLY A 297 19.28 -3.20 -11.70
N GLN A 298 19.57 -4.50 -11.83
CA GLN A 298 19.04 -5.54 -10.94
C GLN A 298 20.06 -6.03 -9.90
N ARG A 299 21.35 -6.01 -10.23
CA ARG A 299 22.41 -6.52 -9.34
C ARG A 299 23.33 -5.40 -8.91
N ILE A 300 23.79 -5.47 -7.67
CA ILE A 300 24.89 -4.62 -7.19
C ILE A 300 26.13 -4.99 -8.01
N GLN A 301 26.76 -3.98 -8.60
CA GLN A 301 28.01 -4.13 -9.31
C GLN A 301 29.18 -3.86 -8.37
N ASP A 302 29.22 -2.65 -7.79
CA ASP A 302 30.25 -2.25 -6.84
C ASP A 302 29.64 -1.62 -5.58
N GLU A 303 30.36 -1.75 -4.47
CA GLU A 303 30.05 -1.12 -3.20
C GLU A 303 31.10 -0.08 -2.85
N TYR A 304 30.66 1.03 -2.27
CA TYR A 304 31.48 2.16 -1.88
C TYR A 304 31.14 2.53 -0.43
N ALA A 305 32.08 2.29 0.46
CA ALA A 305 31.91 2.44 1.89
C ALA A 305 32.66 3.67 2.41
N PHE A 306 32.03 4.41 3.31
CA PHE A 306 32.64 5.46 4.11
C PHE A 306 32.58 5.07 5.59
N GLN A 307 33.73 5.07 6.25
CA GLN A 307 33.84 4.93 7.70
C GLN A 307 33.50 6.26 8.35
N VAL A 308 32.68 6.21 9.40
CA VAL A 308 32.26 7.37 10.18
C VAL A 308 32.73 7.21 11.61
N GLU A 309 33.42 8.20 12.15
CA GLU A 309 33.74 8.28 13.57
C GLU A 309 33.33 9.66 14.09
N ASN A 310 32.59 9.68 15.20
CA ASN A 310 32.10 10.91 15.81
C ASN A 310 31.40 11.88 14.83
N GLY A 311 30.68 11.34 13.84
CA GLY A 311 29.93 12.12 12.83
C GLY A 311 30.77 12.66 11.66
N LYS A 312 32.05 12.28 11.57
CA LYS A 312 32.95 12.67 10.48
C LYS A 312 33.41 11.46 9.68
N ILE A 313 33.63 11.66 8.39
CA ILE A 313 34.21 10.64 7.52
C ILE A 313 35.69 10.50 7.85
N THR A 314 36.14 9.30 8.20
CA THR A 314 37.54 9.02 8.59
C THR A 314 38.24 8.05 7.67
N GLY A 315 37.51 7.44 6.73
CA GLY A 315 38.07 6.52 5.77
C GLY A 315 37.07 6.13 4.69
N LYS A 316 37.58 5.59 3.58
CA LYS A 316 36.76 5.08 2.49
C LYS A 316 37.35 3.81 1.87
N LYS A 317 36.49 2.93 1.37
CA LYS A 317 36.86 1.68 0.69
C LYS A 317 35.85 1.35 -0.40
N SER A 318 36.32 0.90 -1.56
CA SER A 318 35.46 0.44 -2.66
C SER A 318 35.78 -1.00 -3.07
N THR A 319 34.81 -1.67 -3.70
CA THR A 319 35.04 -2.95 -4.40
C THR A 319 35.31 -2.78 -5.90
N ALA A 320 35.14 -1.57 -6.43
CA ALA A 320 35.48 -1.25 -7.81
C ALA A 320 36.99 -1.41 -8.04
N GLU A 321 37.35 -2.05 -9.15
CA GLU A 321 38.73 -2.22 -9.64
C GLU A 321 39.32 -0.92 -10.19
#